data_AF-A0A0H3A496-F1
#
_entry.id   AF-A0A0H3A496-F1
#
_cell.length_a   1.000
_cell.length_b   1.000
_cell.length_c   1.000
_cell.angle_alpha   90.00
_cell.angle_beta   90.00
_cell.angle_gamma   90.00
#
_symmetry.space_group_name_H-M   'P 1'
#
loop_
_entity.id
_entity.type
_entity.pdbx_description
1 polymer ?
#
loop_
_entity_poly.entity_id
_entity_poly.type
_entity_poly.pdbx_seq_one_letter_code
_entity_poly.pdbx_strand_id
1 'polypeptide(L)'
;MATCCYPAGTYGGGMSCRRVLEPFLHELSESLGRAIDAKDPCTSTHSEEVATVSHALALALRLTPGDADIIHIAGHLHDIGKIGIPDAILFKPDRLSDEEWGVVRRHPGMGAEMLRPVAALQLHGIPVMVGQHHERFDGKGYPQGFSGRAIHPGARIIAVADGLSAMMQRRSYRAAWTFDEALEEVVRCRGTQYDPEVVDALRATQAPVRGIMEAFAEDAHYAETGCATEGHKADVAGLAHVTPA
;
A
#
# COMPACT_ATOMS: atom_id res chain seq x y z
N MET A 1 16.43 -27.59 30.94
CA MET A 1 16.81 -28.88 30.32
C MET A 1 15.61 -29.42 29.58
N ALA A 2 15.60 -29.26 28.25
CA ALA A 2 14.78 -30.03 27.32
C ALA A 2 15.49 -29.94 25.96
N THR A 3 16.38 -30.90 25.74
CA THR A 3 17.21 -31.03 24.54
C THR A 3 16.35 -31.73 23.49
N CYS A 4 15.95 -31.04 22.43
CA CYS A 4 15.36 -31.70 21.26
C CYS A 4 16.50 -32.06 20.30
N CYS A 5 16.94 -33.31 20.35
CA CYS A 5 17.85 -33.90 19.38
C CYS A 5 17.07 -34.24 18.10
N TYR A 6 17.46 -33.67 16.96
CA TYR A 6 17.08 -34.21 15.65
C TYR A 6 18.24 -35.05 15.08
N PRO A 7 17.98 -36.25 14.55
CA PRO A 7 19.03 -37.12 14.02
C PRO A 7 19.52 -36.60 12.67
N ALA A 8 20.83 -36.65 12.48
CA ALA A 8 21.48 -36.40 11.20
C ALA A 8 21.18 -37.56 10.23
N GLY A 9 20.40 -37.28 9.18
CA GLY A 9 20.13 -38.19 8.07
C GLY A 9 20.54 -37.54 6.75
N THR A 10 21.55 -38.12 6.11
CA THR A 10 22.11 -37.71 4.82
C THR A 10 21.22 -38.20 3.67
N TYR A 11 20.51 -37.29 3.00
CA TYR A 11 20.04 -37.45 1.62
C TYR A 11 20.16 -36.11 0.87
N GLY A 12 20.59 -36.19 -0.38
CA GLY A 12 21.23 -35.11 -1.14
C GLY A 12 20.31 -33.99 -1.63
N GLY A 13 20.96 -32.90 -2.07
CA GLY A 13 20.32 -31.77 -2.74
C GLY A 13 19.94 -30.62 -1.81
N GLY A 14 20.90 -30.11 -1.03
CA GLY A 14 20.70 -28.94 -0.18
C GLY A 14 20.46 -27.66 -0.98
N MET A 15 19.22 -27.45 -1.45
CA MET A 15 18.70 -26.09 -1.54
C MET A 15 18.63 -25.58 -0.10
N SER A 16 19.53 -24.66 0.24
CA SER A 16 19.56 -23.98 1.53
C SER A 16 18.12 -23.59 1.92
N CYS A 17 17.67 -24.00 3.10
CA CYS A 17 16.36 -23.65 3.69
C CYS A 17 16.06 -22.13 3.61
N ARG A 18 17.11 -21.30 3.50
CA ARG A 18 17.05 -19.85 3.31
C ARG A 18 16.54 -19.42 1.91
N ARG A 19 16.70 -20.24 0.86
CA ARG A 19 16.30 -19.92 -0.53
C ARG A 19 14.80 -20.14 -0.81
N VAL A 20 14.11 -20.93 0.01
CA VAL A 20 12.67 -21.22 -0.16
C VAL A 20 11.80 -20.21 0.59
N LEU A 21 12.36 -19.53 1.59
CA LEU A 21 11.58 -18.66 2.48
C LEU A 21 11.22 -17.30 1.86
N GLU A 22 12.08 -16.74 1.02
CA GLU A 22 11.84 -15.42 0.40
C GLU A 22 10.66 -15.44 -0.61
N PRO A 23 10.59 -16.39 -1.57
CA PRO A 23 9.42 -16.48 -2.46
C PRO A 23 8.13 -16.78 -1.68
N PHE A 24 8.21 -17.65 -0.66
CA PHE A 24 7.06 -17.99 0.17
C PHE A 24 6.52 -16.77 0.95
N LEU A 25 7.39 -15.94 1.52
CA LEU A 25 6.97 -14.72 2.21
C LEU A 25 6.27 -13.75 1.26
N HIS A 26 6.77 -13.66 0.04
CA HIS A 26 6.17 -12.80 -0.98
C HIS A 26 4.77 -13.27 -1.38
N GLU A 27 4.61 -14.54 -1.76
CA GLU A 27 3.31 -15.15 -2.12
C GLU A 27 2.28 -15.06 -0.99
N LEU A 28 2.72 -15.27 0.26
CA LEU A 28 1.86 -15.15 1.43
C LEU A 28 1.40 -13.71 1.66
N SER A 29 2.30 -12.74 1.45
CA SER A 29 1.99 -11.33 1.63
C SER A 29 1.03 -10.81 0.57
N GLU A 30 1.21 -11.23 -0.69
CA GLU A 30 0.25 -11.01 -1.78
C GLU A 30 -1.13 -11.57 -1.44
N SER A 31 -1.19 -12.81 -0.94
CA SER A 31 -2.45 -13.45 -0.54
C SER A 31 -3.15 -12.72 0.62
N LEU A 32 -2.38 -12.20 1.58
CA LEU A 32 -2.92 -11.39 2.67
C LEU A 32 -3.42 -10.03 2.19
N GLY A 33 -2.68 -9.36 1.30
CA GLY A 33 -3.10 -8.12 0.63
C GLY A 33 -4.46 -8.29 -0.03
N ARG A 34 -4.61 -9.35 -0.85
CA ARG A 34 -5.89 -9.69 -1.49
C ARG A 34 -7.01 -9.97 -0.50
N ALA A 35 -6.73 -10.60 0.64
CA ALA A 35 -7.73 -10.85 1.66
C ALA A 35 -8.20 -9.56 2.35
N ILE A 36 -7.31 -8.58 2.55
CA ILE A 36 -7.64 -7.25 3.07
C ILE A 36 -8.48 -6.49 2.04
N ASP A 37 -8.03 -6.49 0.78
CA ASP A 37 -8.73 -5.85 -0.33
C ASP A 37 -10.14 -6.42 -0.54
N ALA A 38 -10.33 -7.74 -0.37
CA ALA A 38 -11.64 -8.39 -0.45
C ALA A 38 -12.58 -8.00 0.69
N LYS A 39 -12.04 -7.53 1.83
CA LYS A 39 -12.85 -7.01 2.93
C LYS A 39 -13.38 -5.60 2.60
N ASP A 40 -12.67 -4.78 1.85
CA ASP A 40 -13.11 -3.44 1.44
C ASP A 40 -13.69 -3.46 0.02
N PRO A 41 -15.03 -3.25 -0.13
CA PRO A 41 -15.71 -3.32 -1.44
C PRO A 41 -15.14 -2.37 -2.51
N CYS A 42 -14.33 -1.39 -2.13
CA CYS A 42 -13.75 -0.40 -3.03
C CYS A 42 -12.30 -0.70 -3.46
N THR A 43 -11.67 -1.79 -3.02
CA THR A 43 -10.20 -1.98 -3.13
C THR A 43 -9.73 -3.28 -3.79
N SER A 44 -10.52 -3.93 -4.64
CA SER A 44 -10.24 -5.32 -5.10
C SER A 44 -8.85 -5.61 -5.72
N THR A 45 -8.09 -4.59 -6.10
CA THR A 45 -6.71 -4.69 -6.66
C THR A 45 -5.72 -3.69 -6.01
N HIS A 46 -6.15 -2.95 -5.00
CA HIS A 46 -5.40 -1.80 -4.47
C HIS A 46 -4.03 -2.19 -3.90
N SER A 47 -3.98 -3.24 -3.09
CA SER A 47 -2.74 -3.67 -2.44
C SER A 47 -1.71 -4.17 -3.47
N GLU A 48 -2.18 -4.78 -4.56
CA GLU A 48 -1.33 -5.22 -5.68
C GLU A 48 -0.80 -4.03 -6.49
N GLU A 49 -1.67 -3.05 -6.81
CA GLU A 49 -1.30 -1.82 -7.49
C GLU A 49 -0.20 -1.06 -6.71
N VAL A 50 -0.44 -0.85 -5.42
CA VAL A 50 0.50 -0.14 -4.53
C VAL A 50 1.82 -0.88 -4.44
N ALA A 51 1.80 -2.21 -4.28
CA ALA A 51 3.02 -3.02 -4.27
C ALA A 51 3.80 -2.87 -5.58
N THR A 52 3.15 -3.09 -6.72
CA THR A 52 3.78 -3.09 -8.05
C THR A 52 4.38 -1.73 -8.39
N VAL A 53 3.65 -0.65 -8.13
CA VAL A 53 4.16 0.72 -8.34
C VAL A 53 5.31 1.02 -7.38
N SER A 54 5.22 0.62 -6.11
CA SER A 54 6.30 0.82 -5.14
C SER A 54 7.59 0.11 -5.56
N HIS A 55 7.48 -1.11 -6.07
CA HIS A 55 8.62 -1.86 -6.60
C HIS A 55 9.25 -1.15 -7.81
N ALA A 56 8.44 -0.70 -8.78
CA ALA A 56 8.91 0.04 -9.94
C ALA A 56 9.63 1.34 -9.55
N LEU A 57 9.08 2.09 -8.60
CA LEU A 57 9.70 3.31 -8.07
C LEU A 57 11.00 3.03 -7.31
N ALA A 58 11.07 1.94 -6.53
CA ALA A 58 12.29 1.54 -5.84
C ALA A 58 13.44 1.26 -6.83
N LEU A 59 13.15 0.55 -7.91
CA LEU A 59 14.13 0.32 -8.98
C LEU A 59 14.53 1.61 -9.71
N ALA A 60 13.58 2.51 -9.96
CA ALA A 60 13.85 3.82 -10.56
C ALA A 60 14.78 4.69 -9.68
N LEU A 61 14.64 4.57 -8.36
CA LEU A 61 15.49 5.17 -7.35
C LEU A 61 16.83 4.45 -7.15
N ARG A 62 17.12 3.43 -7.98
CA ARG A 62 18.37 2.65 -7.96
C ARG A 62 18.60 1.86 -6.67
N LEU A 63 17.53 1.48 -5.98
CA LEU A 63 17.63 0.45 -4.94
C LEU A 63 17.96 -0.90 -5.58
N THR A 64 18.50 -1.83 -4.77
CA THR A 64 18.79 -3.17 -5.27
C THR A 64 17.50 -3.94 -5.55
N PRO A 65 17.51 -4.95 -6.44
CA PRO A 65 16.33 -5.79 -6.65
C PRO A 65 15.79 -6.40 -5.35
N GLY A 66 16.67 -6.83 -4.44
CA GLY A 66 16.24 -7.37 -3.14
C GLY A 66 15.55 -6.34 -2.24
N ASP A 67 16.03 -5.09 -2.23
CA ASP A 67 15.34 -4.02 -1.48
C ASP A 67 13.99 -3.67 -2.11
N ALA A 68 13.91 -3.70 -3.45
CA ALA A 68 12.66 -3.50 -4.17
C ALA A 68 11.65 -4.61 -3.85
N ASP A 69 12.08 -5.87 -3.79
CA ASP A 69 11.23 -7.02 -3.40
C ASP A 69 10.71 -6.85 -1.96
N ILE A 70 11.55 -6.38 -1.04
CA ILE A 70 11.14 -6.10 0.35
C ILE A 70 10.07 -4.98 0.39
N ILE A 71 10.25 -3.92 -0.40
CA ILE A 71 9.28 -2.81 -0.50
C ILE A 71 7.99 -3.30 -1.16
N HIS A 72 8.07 -4.21 -2.13
CA HIS A 72 6.92 -4.85 -2.77
C HIS A 72 6.08 -5.61 -1.73
N ILE A 73 6.73 -6.43 -0.89
CA ILE A 73 6.09 -7.13 0.22
C ILE A 73 5.43 -6.14 1.19
N ALA A 74 6.13 -5.07 1.56
CA ALA A 74 5.57 -4.05 2.44
C ALA A 74 4.37 -3.32 1.81
N GLY A 75 4.38 -3.12 0.49
CA GLY A 75 3.27 -2.56 -0.28
C GLY A 75 2.01 -3.42 -0.19
N HIS A 76 2.11 -4.74 -0.33
CA HIS A 76 0.94 -5.62 -0.15
C HIS A 76 0.35 -5.56 1.26
N LEU A 77 1.19 -5.30 2.26
CA LEU A 77 0.81 -5.37 3.68
C LEU A 77 0.51 -4.00 4.30
N HIS A 78 0.63 -2.89 3.54
CA HIS A 78 0.53 -1.53 4.09
C HIS A 78 -0.77 -1.30 4.87
N ASP A 79 -1.86 -1.90 4.39
CA ASP A 79 -3.21 -1.74 4.92
C ASP A 79 -3.68 -2.88 5.84
N ILE A 80 -2.81 -3.82 6.24
CA ILE A 80 -3.21 -4.99 7.07
C ILE A 80 -3.88 -4.60 8.38
N GLY A 81 -3.57 -3.43 8.93
CA GLY A 81 -4.23 -2.92 10.12
C GLY A 81 -5.71 -2.61 9.96
N LYS A 82 -6.23 -2.47 8.71
CA LYS A 82 -7.67 -2.28 8.45
C LYS A 82 -8.52 -3.45 8.97
N ILE A 83 -7.92 -4.65 9.15
CA ILE A 83 -8.57 -5.79 9.80
C ILE A 83 -9.11 -5.43 11.19
N GLY A 84 -8.39 -4.57 11.92
CA GLY A 84 -8.75 -4.15 13.26
C GLY A 84 -9.70 -2.95 13.34
N ILE A 85 -10.11 -2.39 12.19
CA ILE A 85 -11.05 -1.27 12.13
C ILE A 85 -12.48 -1.82 12.09
N PRO A 86 -13.43 -1.27 12.91
CA PRO A 86 -14.82 -1.69 12.86
C PRO A 86 -15.46 -1.47 11.49
N ASP A 87 -16.18 -2.48 11.00
CA ASP A 87 -16.85 -2.45 9.69
C ASP A 87 -17.82 -1.27 9.54
N ALA A 88 -18.52 -0.89 10.61
CA ALA A 88 -19.42 0.26 10.63
C ALA A 88 -18.72 1.61 10.37
N ILE A 89 -17.42 1.69 10.65
CA ILE A 89 -16.58 2.87 10.36
C ILE A 89 -15.97 2.70 8.96
N LEU A 90 -15.39 1.54 8.67
CA LEU A 90 -14.69 1.30 7.40
C LEU A 90 -15.61 1.41 6.18
N PHE A 91 -16.87 0.97 6.30
CA PHE A 91 -17.86 0.94 5.21
C PHE A 91 -18.94 2.01 5.34
N LYS A 92 -18.70 3.06 6.12
CA LYS A 92 -19.67 4.13 6.29
C LYS A 92 -19.89 4.85 4.94
N PRO A 93 -21.14 5.00 4.45
CA PRO A 93 -21.41 5.65 3.17
C PRO A 93 -21.23 7.18 3.23
N ASP A 94 -21.39 7.76 4.42
CA ASP A 94 -21.23 9.19 4.69
C ASP A 94 -19.81 9.55 5.14
N ARG A 95 -19.52 10.85 5.20
CA ARG A 95 -18.26 11.35 5.75
C ARG A 95 -18.05 10.86 7.18
N LEU A 96 -16.83 10.40 7.46
CA LEU A 96 -16.40 10.06 8.82
C LEU A 96 -16.31 11.33 9.67
N SER A 97 -16.73 11.22 10.94
CA SER A 97 -16.48 12.23 11.97
C SER A 97 -15.00 12.28 12.33
N ASP A 98 -14.55 13.32 13.03
CA ASP A 98 -13.15 13.43 13.50
C ASP A 98 -12.74 12.27 14.42
N GLU A 99 -13.69 11.76 15.22
CA GLU A 99 -13.48 10.61 16.11
C GLU A 99 -13.34 9.30 15.31
N GLU A 100 -14.22 9.10 14.32
CA GLU A 100 -14.16 7.94 13.41
C GLU A 100 -12.86 7.97 12.58
N TRP A 101 -12.45 9.16 12.10
CA TRP A 101 -11.14 9.36 11.50
C TRP A 101 -10.00 9.02 12.45
N GLY A 102 -10.11 9.36 13.74
CA GLY A 102 -9.17 8.94 14.77
C GLY A 102 -9.09 7.43 14.96
N VAL A 103 -10.13 6.67 14.62
CA VAL A 103 -10.09 5.21 14.56
C VAL A 103 -9.32 4.74 13.33
N VAL A 104 -9.67 5.23 12.14
CA VAL A 104 -9.02 4.83 10.88
C VAL A 104 -7.52 5.15 10.88
N ARG A 105 -7.10 6.30 11.41
CA ARG A 105 -5.67 6.69 11.50
C ARG A 105 -4.80 5.74 12.35
N ARG A 106 -5.40 4.80 13.10
CA ARG A 106 -4.66 3.80 13.87
C ARG A 106 -4.19 2.61 13.03
N HIS A 107 -4.74 2.40 11.82
CA HIS A 107 -4.43 1.20 11.05
C HIS A 107 -2.93 1.02 10.70
N PRO A 108 -2.10 2.05 10.43
CA PRO A 108 -0.69 1.82 10.15
C PRO A 108 0.03 1.23 11.37
N GLY A 109 -0.22 1.81 12.55
CA GLY A 109 0.35 1.33 13.81
C GLY A 109 -0.17 -0.06 14.19
N MET A 110 -1.46 -0.32 13.99
CA MET A 110 -2.03 -1.66 14.21
C MET A 110 -1.41 -2.70 13.25
N GLY A 111 -1.23 -2.34 11.99
CA GLY A 111 -0.59 -3.21 10.99
C GLY A 111 0.85 -3.54 11.38
N ALA A 112 1.63 -2.53 11.78
CA ALA A 112 2.98 -2.74 12.29
C ALA A 112 3.02 -3.72 13.48
N GLU A 113 2.10 -3.58 14.44
CA GLU A 113 2.01 -4.49 15.59
C GLU A 113 1.55 -5.90 15.21
N MET A 114 0.62 -6.04 14.25
CA MET A 114 0.17 -7.34 13.74
C MET A 114 1.31 -8.12 13.06
N LEU A 115 2.22 -7.42 12.38
CA LEU A 115 3.36 -8.04 11.69
C LEU A 115 4.54 -8.31 12.62
N ARG A 116 4.56 -7.74 13.83
CA ARG A 116 5.66 -7.85 14.81
C ARG A 116 6.07 -9.30 15.16
N PRO A 117 5.16 -10.28 15.28
CA PRO A 117 5.55 -11.67 15.56
C PRO A 117 6.35 -12.35 14.44
N VAL A 118 6.30 -11.85 13.20
CA VAL A 118 6.97 -12.47 12.06
C VAL A 118 8.41 -11.97 11.95
N ALA A 119 9.35 -12.72 12.53
CA ALA A 119 10.77 -12.33 12.62
C ALA A 119 11.42 -11.99 11.26
N ALA A 120 11.03 -12.69 10.19
CA ALA A 120 11.54 -12.43 8.84
C ALA A 120 11.12 -11.03 8.34
N LEU A 121 9.88 -10.61 8.60
CA LEU A 121 9.42 -9.27 8.22
C LEU A 121 10.11 -8.18 9.04
N GLN A 122 10.33 -8.45 10.34
CA GLN A 122 11.05 -7.54 11.24
C GLN A 122 12.50 -7.31 10.80
N LEU A 123 13.21 -8.37 10.42
CA LEU A 123 14.59 -8.30 9.92
C LEU A 123 14.74 -7.38 8.70
N HIS A 124 13.73 -7.35 7.85
CA HIS A 124 13.69 -6.55 6.63
C HIS A 124 13.03 -5.17 6.81
N GLY A 125 12.64 -4.80 8.04
CA GLY A 125 12.06 -3.49 8.34
C GLY A 125 10.63 -3.28 7.81
N ILE A 126 9.96 -4.33 7.31
CA ILE A 126 8.61 -4.24 6.73
C ILE A 126 7.58 -3.62 7.69
N PRO A 127 7.54 -3.98 8.99
CA PRO A 127 6.57 -3.40 9.92
C PRO A 127 6.80 -1.91 10.18
N VAL A 128 8.05 -1.43 10.04
CA VAL A 128 8.35 0.00 10.09
C VAL A 128 7.81 0.70 8.85
N MET A 129 7.96 0.09 7.66
CA MET A 129 7.41 0.63 6.41
C MET A 129 5.88 0.75 6.49
N VAL A 130 5.22 -0.33 6.90
CA VAL A 130 3.76 -0.39 7.12
C VAL A 130 3.33 0.63 8.18
N GLY A 131 4.06 0.76 9.28
CA GLY A 131 3.72 1.71 10.34
C GLY A 131 3.84 3.18 9.95
N GLN A 132 4.59 3.50 8.89
CA GLN A 132 4.96 4.86 8.51
C GLN A 132 4.42 5.30 7.14
N HIS A 133 3.67 4.46 6.41
CA HIS A 133 3.25 4.80 5.04
C HIS A 133 2.29 6.01 4.95
N HIS A 134 1.73 6.46 6.07
CA HIS A 134 0.96 7.71 6.18
C HIS A 134 1.71 8.85 6.90
N GLU A 135 2.99 8.67 7.18
CA GLU A 135 3.84 9.78 7.59
C GLU A 135 4.05 10.72 6.39
N ARG A 136 4.05 12.02 6.67
CA ARG A 136 4.18 13.05 5.64
C ARG A 136 5.58 13.63 5.70
N PHE A 137 6.16 13.96 4.53
CA PHE A 137 7.51 14.52 4.47
C PHE A 137 7.67 15.82 5.30
N ASP A 138 6.59 16.59 5.46
CA ASP A 138 6.50 17.80 6.29
C ASP A 138 6.27 17.58 7.80
N GLY A 139 6.11 16.33 8.23
CA GLY A 139 5.88 15.98 9.65
C GLY A 139 4.44 16.12 10.13
N LYS A 140 3.47 16.41 9.24
CA LYS A 140 2.05 16.49 9.60
C LYS A 140 1.30 15.16 9.48
N GLY A 141 2.04 14.09 9.19
CA GLY A 141 1.49 12.75 9.03
C GLY A 141 1.20 12.07 10.35
N TYR A 142 0.85 10.79 10.26
CA TYR A 142 0.51 9.94 11.39
C TYR A 142 1.10 8.54 11.19
N PRO A 143 1.28 7.73 12.25
CA PRO A 143 0.86 7.96 13.64
C PRO A 143 1.87 8.69 14.54
N GLN A 144 3.13 8.81 14.14
CA GLN A 144 4.23 9.29 14.99
C GLN A 144 4.67 10.72 14.66
N GLY A 145 4.33 11.24 13.47
CA GLY A 145 4.69 12.59 13.03
C GLY A 145 6.15 12.70 12.61
N PHE A 146 6.70 11.61 12.05
CA PHE A 146 8.04 11.64 11.47
C PHE A 146 8.07 12.57 10.25
N SER A 147 9.22 13.21 10.04
CA SER A 147 9.42 14.16 8.93
C SER A 147 10.69 13.86 8.15
N GLY A 148 10.68 14.26 6.88
CA GLY A 148 11.82 14.18 5.98
C GLY A 148 12.46 12.79 5.93
N ARG A 149 13.75 12.72 6.26
CA ARG A 149 14.55 11.49 6.23
C ARG A 149 14.44 10.64 7.50
N ALA A 150 13.66 11.06 8.51
CA ALA A 150 13.34 10.22 9.65
C ALA A 150 12.31 9.12 9.29
N ILE A 151 11.56 9.33 8.19
CA ILE A 151 10.64 8.34 7.63
C ILE A 151 11.45 7.31 6.84
N HIS A 152 11.14 6.03 7.02
CA HIS A 152 11.80 4.93 6.32
C HIS A 152 11.71 5.13 4.80
N PRO A 153 12.80 4.91 4.03
CA PRO A 153 12.79 5.10 2.57
C PRO A 153 11.68 4.31 1.88
N GLY A 154 11.47 3.05 2.25
CA GLY A 154 10.36 2.24 1.74
C GLY A 154 8.96 2.81 2.05
N ALA A 155 8.74 3.38 3.24
CA ALA A 155 7.47 4.03 3.58
C ALA A 155 7.21 5.27 2.71
N ARG A 156 8.25 6.06 2.42
CA ARG A 156 8.14 7.24 1.54
C ARG A 156 7.79 6.85 0.10
N ILE A 157 8.26 5.67 -0.35
CA ILE A 157 7.91 5.11 -1.67
C ILE A 157 6.45 4.64 -1.67
N ILE A 158 6.06 3.84 -0.66
CA ILE A 158 4.69 3.33 -0.52
C ILE A 158 3.69 4.47 -0.43
N ALA A 159 3.98 5.53 0.32
CA ALA A 159 3.09 6.70 0.45
C ALA A 159 2.75 7.35 -0.91
N VAL A 160 3.72 7.42 -1.83
CA VAL A 160 3.50 7.96 -3.18
C VAL A 160 2.66 7.00 -4.02
N ALA A 161 2.95 5.70 -3.96
CA ALA A 161 2.20 4.68 -4.70
C ALA A 161 0.74 4.57 -4.22
N ASP A 162 0.54 4.54 -2.91
CA ASP A 162 -0.77 4.55 -2.25
C ASP A 162 -1.58 5.80 -2.64
N GLY A 163 -0.98 6.99 -2.48
CA GLY A 163 -1.64 8.24 -2.86
C GLY A 163 -2.07 8.27 -4.34
N LEU A 164 -1.23 7.75 -5.24
CA LEU A 164 -1.55 7.66 -6.67
C LEU A 164 -2.73 6.71 -6.93
N SER A 165 -2.65 5.47 -6.42
CA SER A 165 -3.72 4.46 -6.58
C SER A 165 -5.04 4.93 -5.95
N ALA A 166 -5.01 5.45 -4.72
CA ALA A 166 -6.19 5.90 -4.00
C ALA A 166 -6.93 7.04 -4.72
N MET A 167 -6.22 7.96 -5.40
CA MET A 167 -6.84 9.04 -6.18
C MET A 167 -7.48 8.55 -7.48
N MET A 168 -6.93 7.50 -8.08
CA MET A 168 -7.43 6.89 -9.31
C MET A 168 -8.59 5.91 -9.07
N GLN A 169 -8.79 5.47 -7.82
CA GLN A 169 -9.93 4.64 -7.47
C GLN A 169 -11.22 5.44 -7.38
N ARG A 170 -12.31 4.83 -7.85
CA ARG A 170 -13.66 5.37 -7.65
C ARG A 170 -14.07 5.15 -6.20
N ARG A 171 -14.61 6.19 -5.57
CA ARG A 171 -15.19 6.10 -4.22
C ARG A 171 -16.66 6.52 -4.28
N SER A 172 -17.46 6.09 -3.29
CA SER A 172 -18.89 6.40 -3.21
C SER A 172 -19.20 7.90 -3.31
N TYR A 173 -18.28 8.75 -2.86
CA TYR A 173 -18.42 10.20 -2.81
C TYR A 173 -17.58 10.97 -3.85
N ARG A 174 -16.79 10.28 -4.70
CA ARG A 174 -15.87 10.94 -5.65
C ARG A 174 -15.59 10.07 -6.88
N ALA A 175 -15.67 10.69 -8.06
CA ALA A 175 -15.21 10.08 -9.30
C ALA A 175 -13.70 9.83 -9.27
N ALA A 176 -13.29 8.71 -9.87
CA ALA A 176 -11.89 8.39 -10.12
C ALA A 176 -11.20 9.52 -10.90
N TRP A 177 -9.99 9.88 -10.49
CA TRP A 177 -9.15 10.76 -11.29
C TRP A 177 -8.46 9.99 -12.40
N THR A 178 -8.17 10.67 -13.49
CA THR A 178 -7.23 10.18 -14.51
C THR A 178 -5.82 10.10 -13.92
N PHE A 179 -4.95 9.30 -14.55
CA PHE A 179 -3.55 9.22 -14.16
C PHE A 179 -2.87 10.60 -14.17
N ASP A 180 -3.17 11.43 -15.16
CA ASP A 180 -2.57 12.76 -15.29
C ASP A 180 -2.99 13.69 -14.15
N GLU A 181 -4.28 13.72 -13.79
CA GLU A 181 -4.77 14.49 -12.64
C GLU A 181 -4.15 14.01 -11.31
N ALA A 182 -4.05 12.69 -11.13
CA ALA A 182 -3.43 12.10 -9.94
C ALA A 182 -1.93 12.41 -9.86
N LEU A 183 -1.22 12.31 -10.98
CA LEU A 183 0.21 12.68 -11.06
C LEU A 183 0.41 14.16 -10.77
N GLU A 184 -0.39 15.05 -11.36
CA GLU A 184 -0.30 16.50 -11.11
C GLU A 184 -0.46 16.83 -9.63
N GLU A 185 -1.39 16.18 -8.93
CA GLU A 185 -1.57 16.36 -7.49
C GLU A 185 -0.42 15.80 -6.66
N VAL A 186 0.13 14.63 -7.01
CA VAL A 186 1.34 14.10 -6.38
C VAL A 186 2.49 15.10 -6.53
N VAL A 187 2.65 15.70 -7.72
CA VAL A 187 3.66 16.72 -8.00
C VAL A 187 3.40 18.00 -7.21
N ARG A 188 2.14 18.43 -7.09
CA ARG A 188 1.75 19.59 -6.26
C ARG A 188 2.13 19.40 -4.79
N CYS A 189 2.04 18.16 -4.30
CA CYS A 189 2.34 17.76 -2.93
C CYS A 189 3.82 17.40 -2.67
N ARG A 190 4.69 17.58 -3.68
CA ARG A 190 6.15 17.35 -3.58
C ARG A 190 6.79 18.20 -2.47
N GLY A 191 7.51 17.56 -1.55
CA GLY A 191 8.20 18.23 -0.45
C GLY A 191 7.31 18.62 0.73
N THR A 192 6.00 18.39 0.63
CA THR A 192 5.07 18.52 1.76
C THR A 192 4.57 17.14 2.18
N GLN A 193 3.61 16.58 1.46
CA GLN A 193 3.13 15.23 1.74
C GLN A 193 4.17 14.18 1.35
N TYR A 194 4.75 14.33 0.16
CA TYR A 194 5.58 13.30 -0.47
C TYR A 194 7.05 13.69 -0.53
N ASP A 195 7.92 12.68 -0.47
CA ASP A 195 9.35 12.86 -0.66
C ASP A 195 9.66 13.41 -2.06
N PRO A 196 10.36 14.55 -2.16
CA PRO A 196 10.83 15.09 -3.43
C PRO A 196 11.51 14.08 -4.36
N GLU A 197 12.38 13.22 -3.83
CA GLU A 197 13.15 12.25 -4.63
C GLU A 197 12.23 11.19 -5.24
N VAL A 198 11.24 10.72 -4.48
CA VAL A 198 10.28 9.70 -4.94
C VAL A 198 9.33 10.29 -5.99
N VAL A 199 8.84 11.52 -5.78
CA VAL A 199 7.99 12.20 -6.76
C VAL A 199 8.75 12.45 -8.07
N ASP A 200 10.02 12.85 -8.00
CA ASP A 200 10.84 13.05 -9.18
C ASP A 200 11.08 11.74 -9.94
N ALA A 201 11.29 10.63 -9.22
CA ALA A 201 11.36 9.30 -9.81
C ALA A 201 10.06 8.92 -10.52
N LEU A 202 8.90 9.11 -9.87
CA LEU A 202 7.58 8.87 -10.48
C LEU A 202 7.40 9.67 -11.77
N ARG A 203 7.76 10.95 -11.78
CA ARG A 203 7.67 11.79 -13.00
C ARG A 203 8.60 11.29 -14.10
N ALA A 204 9.81 10.88 -13.76
CA ALA A 204 10.78 10.34 -14.71
C ALA A 204 10.35 8.98 -15.29
N THR A 205 9.64 8.18 -14.51
CA THR A 205 9.13 6.85 -14.90
C THR A 205 7.61 6.83 -15.10
N GLN A 206 7.00 7.97 -15.42
CA GLN A 206 5.54 8.07 -15.51
C GLN A 206 4.93 7.15 -16.59
N ALA A 207 5.65 6.93 -17.70
CA ALA A 207 5.16 6.08 -18.79
C ALA A 207 5.03 4.60 -18.37
N PRO A 208 6.06 3.93 -17.82
CA PRO A 208 5.89 2.57 -17.32
C PRO A 208 4.94 2.49 -16.12
N VAL A 209 4.92 3.47 -15.22
CA VAL A 209 3.97 3.48 -14.10
C VAL A 209 2.53 3.62 -14.58
N ARG A 210 2.26 4.46 -15.59
CA ARG A 210 0.95 4.55 -16.24
C ARG A 210 0.52 3.20 -16.81
N GLY A 211 1.41 2.50 -17.52
CA GLY A 211 1.11 1.18 -18.06
C GLY A 211 0.74 0.15 -16.97
N ILE A 212 1.39 0.20 -15.80
CA ILE A 212 1.02 -0.61 -14.63
C ILE A 212 -0.41 -0.26 -14.18
N MET A 213 -0.70 1.03 -13.98
CA MET A 213 -2.02 1.47 -13.51
C MET A 213 -3.15 1.15 -14.50
N GLU A 214 -2.88 1.28 -15.80
CA GLU A 214 -3.84 0.96 -16.86
C GLU A 214 -4.14 -0.54 -16.92
N ALA A 215 -3.13 -1.40 -16.75
CA ALA A 215 -3.33 -2.85 -16.71
C ALA A 215 -4.26 -3.28 -15.57
N PHE A 216 -4.11 -2.72 -14.37
CA PHE A 216 -5.01 -3.03 -13.25
C PHE A 216 -6.44 -2.47 -13.45
N ALA A 217 -6.57 -1.31 -14.11
CA ALA A 217 -7.88 -0.76 -14.43
C ALA A 217 -8.68 -1.64 -15.43
N GLU A 218 -7.98 -2.26 -16.40
CA GLU A 218 -8.60 -3.20 -17.35
C GLU A 218 -9.09 -4.48 -16.65
N ASP A 219 -8.30 -5.03 -15.73
CA ASP A 219 -8.66 -6.21 -14.94
C ASP A 219 -9.88 -5.96 -14.04
N ALA A 220 -9.96 -4.78 -13.42
CA ALA A 220 -11.11 -4.36 -12.61
C ALA A 220 -12.39 -4.22 -13.44
N HIS A 221 -12.31 -3.64 -14.64
CA HIS A 221 -13.47 -3.53 -15.54
C HIS A 221 -13.98 -4.87 -16.06
N TYR A 222 -13.11 -5.86 -16.26
CA TYR A 222 -13.52 -7.22 -16.61
C TYR A 222 -14.27 -7.91 -15.46
N ALA A 223 -13.85 -7.66 -14.21
CA ALA A 223 -14.54 -8.18 -13.02
C ALA A 223 -15.92 -7.52 -12.81
N GLU A 224 -16.05 -6.20 -13.05
CA GLU A 224 -17.32 -5.47 -12.93
C GLU A 224 -18.33 -5.82 -14.04
N THR A 225 -17.88 -6.02 -15.28
CA THR A 225 -18.76 -6.39 -16.41
C THR A 225 -19.29 -7.82 -16.30
N GLY A 226 -18.70 -8.67 -15.47
CA GLY A 226 -19.26 -9.97 -15.07
C GLY A 226 -20.35 -9.87 -13.98
N CYS A 227 -20.58 -8.68 -13.40
CA CYS A 227 -21.48 -8.45 -12.26
C CYS A 227 -22.36 -7.19 -12.45
N ALA A 228 -22.86 -6.94 -13.67
CA ALA A 228 -23.75 -5.80 -13.91
C ALA A 228 -25.21 -6.23 -14.09
N THR A 229 -26.03 -6.06 -13.04
CA THR A 229 -27.41 -5.58 -13.17
C THR A 229 -27.74 -4.56 -12.06
N GLU A 230 -28.17 -3.37 -12.49
CA GLU A 230 -28.89 -2.29 -11.77
C GLU A 230 -28.06 -1.50 -10.72
N GLY A 231 -27.90 -0.17 -10.76
CA GLY A 231 -28.50 0.89 -11.56
C GLY A 231 -28.81 2.10 -10.67
N HIS A 232 -27.98 3.16 -10.67
CA HIS A 232 -28.44 4.55 -10.46
C HIS A 232 -27.30 5.56 -10.73
N LYS A 233 -27.52 6.47 -11.69
CA LYS A 233 -26.67 7.65 -11.90
C LYS A 233 -27.28 8.81 -11.11
N ALA A 234 -26.48 9.47 -10.29
CA ALA A 234 -26.81 10.79 -9.76
C ALA A 234 -25.71 11.77 -10.20
N ASP A 235 -26.13 12.79 -10.96
CA ASP A 235 -25.33 13.96 -11.33
C ASP A 235 -25.03 14.81 -10.10
N VAL A 236 -23.77 15.24 -9.91
CA VAL A 236 -23.50 16.45 -9.13
C VAL A 236 -22.27 17.18 -9.66
N ALA A 237 -22.53 18.32 -10.30
CA ALA A 237 -21.55 19.36 -10.56
C ALA A 237 -21.24 20.13 -9.27
N GLY A 238 -19.95 20.36 -9.02
CA GLY A 238 -19.44 21.30 -8.01
C GLY A 238 -19.22 20.69 -6.64
N LEU A 239 -17.94 20.46 -6.29
CA LEU A 239 -17.39 20.44 -4.93
C LEU A 239 -15.87 20.17 -5.03
N ALA A 240 -15.09 21.22 -5.33
CA ALA A 240 -13.69 21.27 -4.95
C ALA A 240 -13.61 21.33 -3.41
N HIS A 241 -12.56 20.74 -2.82
CA HIS A 241 -12.27 20.63 -1.38
C HIS A 241 -12.76 19.36 -0.66
N VAL A 242 -12.04 18.25 -0.82
CA VAL A 242 -11.85 17.26 0.27
C VAL A 242 -10.51 16.51 0.12
N THR A 243 -9.43 17.15 0.54
CA THR A 243 -8.25 16.51 1.15
C THR A 243 -7.89 17.42 2.33
N PRO A 244 -8.01 16.99 3.59
CA PRO A 244 -7.63 17.86 4.70
C PRO A 244 -6.12 17.77 4.95
N ALA A 245 -5.51 18.96 4.85
CA ALA A 245 -4.41 19.54 5.63
C ALA A 245 -3.17 18.71 6.02
#